data_AF-A0A6I5QZP5-F1
#
_entry.id   AF-A0A6I5QZP5-F1
#
_cell.length_a   1.000
_cell.length_b   1.000
_cell.length_c   1.000
_cell.angle_alpha   90.00
_cell.angle_beta   90.00
_cell.angle_gamma   90.00
#
_symmetry.space_group_name_H-M   'P 1'
#
loop_
_entity.id
_entity.type
_entity.pdbx_description
1 polymer ?
#
loop_
_entity_poly.entity_id
_entity_poly.type
_entity_poly.pdbx_seq_one_letter_code
_entity_poly.pdbx_strand_id
1 'polypeptide(L)'
;MYEPFQLLLAIAQQLIRLIQPVIVPICFVLAWAMVGVSLWSLWAVIRDSVQRARRMHQIPCSQCRYFSGDYFLKCPVHPHEALSEAAIGCLDFEAAELRWQLNQFLENES
;
A
#
# COMPACT_ATOMS: atom_id res chain seq x y z
N MET A 1 -59.78 -28.47 6.55
CA MET A 1 -59.22 -27.27 5.88
C MET A 1 -57.73 -27.11 6.22
N TYR A 2 -56.95 -28.20 6.16
CA TYR A 2 -55.50 -28.22 6.44
C TYR A 2 -54.71 -29.04 5.41
N GLU A 3 -55.40 -29.89 4.63
CA GLU A 3 -54.86 -30.61 3.48
C GLU A 3 -54.04 -29.77 2.48
N PRO A 4 -54.50 -28.57 2.02
CA PRO A 4 -53.70 -27.78 1.07
C PRO A 4 -52.44 -27.22 1.72
N PHE A 5 -52.48 -26.94 3.03
CA PHE A 5 -51.34 -26.42 3.78
C PHE A 5 -50.26 -27.48 3.98
N GLN A 6 -50.66 -28.74 4.23
CA GLN A 6 -49.75 -29.89 4.29
C GLN A 6 -49.02 -30.13 2.96
N LEU A 7 -49.75 -30.09 1.83
CA LEU A 7 -49.14 -30.23 0.50
C LEU A 7 -48.14 -29.11 0.21
N LEU A 8 -48.49 -27.87 0.57
CA LEU A 8 -47.64 -26.71 0.34
C LEU A 8 -46.34 -26.79 1.16
N LEU A 9 -46.42 -27.24 2.43
CA LEU A 9 -45.25 -27.50 3.28
C LEU A 9 -44.37 -28.63 2.73
N ALA A 10 -44.97 -29.74 2.26
CA ALA A 10 -44.24 -30.87 1.71
C ALA A 10 -43.48 -30.51 0.42
N ILE A 11 -44.12 -29.73 -0.47
CA ILE A 11 -43.49 -29.22 -1.69
C ILE A 11 -42.34 -28.27 -1.35
N ALA A 12 -42.55 -27.34 -0.41
CA ALA A 12 -41.50 -26.44 0.04
C ALA A 12 -40.29 -27.19 0.59
N GLN A 13 -40.51 -28.22 1.41
CA GLN A 13 -39.42 -29.07 1.93
C GLN A 13 -38.67 -29.83 0.83
N GLN A 14 -39.36 -30.36 -0.18
CA GLN A 14 -38.70 -31.02 -1.30
C GLN A 14 -37.84 -30.06 -2.12
N LEU A 15 -38.35 -28.85 -2.38
CA LEU A 15 -37.58 -27.81 -3.07
C LEU A 15 -36.33 -27.43 -2.29
N ILE A 16 -36.45 -27.24 -0.96
CA ILE A 16 -35.30 -26.94 -0.10
C ILE A 16 -34.27 -28.07 -0.18
N ARG A 17 -34.67 -29.35 -0.14
CA ARG A 17 -33.73 -30.47 -0.26
C ARG A 17 -32.98 -30.49 -1.60
N LEU A 18 -33.63 -30.09 -2.69
CA LEU A 18 -33.02 -30.04 -4.01
C LEU A 18 -32.04 -28.86 -4.16
N ILE A 19 -32.35 -27.74 -3.52
CA ILE A 19 -31.59 -26.49 -3.64
C ILE A 19 -30.43 -26.43 -2.63
N GLN A 20 -30.60 -27.01 -1.44
CA GLN A 20 -29.59 -27.05 -0.38
C GLN A 20 -28.19 -27.51 -0.82
N PRO A 21 -28.01 -28.60 -1.62
CA PRO A 21 -26.68 -29.02 -2.04
C PRO A 21 -25.97 -28.03 -2.97
N VAL A 22 -26.71 -27.13 -3.61
CA VAL A 22 -26.17 -26.09 -4.51
C VAL A 22 -25.86 -24.80 -3.76
N ILE A 23 -26.65 -24.45 -2.74
CA ILE A 23 -26.42 -23.24 -1.93
C ILE A 23 -25.10 -23.32 -1.16
N VAL A 24 -24.81 -24.47 -0.53
CA VAL A 24 -23.60 -24.64 0.31
C VAL A 24 -22.30 -24.34 -0.46
N PRO A 25 -22.03 -24.94 -1.65
CA PRO A 25 -20.82 -24.64 -2.41
C PRO A 25 -20.82 -23.21 -2.95
N ILE A 26 -21.96 -22.64 -3.35
CA ILE A 26 -22.03 -21.24 -3.80
C ILE A 26 -21.64 -20.29 -2.67
N CYS A 27 -22.19 -20.47 -1.47
CA CYS A 27 -21.81 -19.68 -0.30
C CYS A 27 -20.31 -19.79 0.02
N PHE A 28 -19.76 -21.00 -0.08
CA PHE A 28 -18.33 -21.23 0.14
C PHE A 28 -17.48 -20.49 -0.89
N VAL A 29 -17.80 -20.61 -2.19
CA VAL A 29 -17.09 -19.93 -3.27
C VAL A 29 -17.17 -18.41 -3.10
N LEU A 30 -18.34 -17.86 -2.76
CA LEU A 30 -18.50 -16.42 -2.52
C LEU A 30 -17.67 -15.93 -1.33
N ALA A 31 -17.69 -16.67 -0.21
CA ALA A 31 -16.88 -16.34 0.96
C ALA A 31 -15.38 -16.35 0.63
N TRP A 32 -14.91 -17.39 -0.07
CA TRP A 32 -13.52 -17.47 -0.51
C TRP A 32 -13.15 -16.42 -1.54
N ALA A 33 -14.06 -16.05 -2.44
CA ALA A 33 -13.85 -14.97 -3.39
C ALA A 33 -13.68 -13.62 -2.67
N MET A 34 -14.51 -13.32 -1.67
CA MET A 34 -14.37 -12.11 -0.85
C MET A 34 -13.04 -12.08 -0.12
N VAL A 35 -12.65 -13.20 0.51
CA VAL A 35 -11.35 -13.33 1.19
C VAL A 35 -10.20 -13.17 0.19
N GLY A 36 -10.27 -13.84 -0.96
CA GLY A 36 -9.25 -13.78 -2.01
C GLY A 36 -9.07 -12.38 -2.59
N VAL A 37 -10.17 -11.68 -2.88
CA VAL A 37 -10.13 -10.28 -3.35
C VAL A 37 -9.56 -9.36 -2.26
N SER A 38 -9.90 -9.58 -1.00
CA SER A 38 -9.37 -8.79 0.12
C SER A 38 -7.87 -9.02 0.31
N LEU A 39 -7.40 -10.27 0.22
CA LEU A 39 -5.97 -10.58 0.24
C LEU A 39 -5.27 -9.99 -0.99
N TRP A 40 -5.88 -10.06 -2.16
CA TRP A 40 -5.31 -9.50 -3.39
C TRP A 40 -5.19 -7.98 -3.32
N SER A 41 -6.20 -7.29 -2.81
CA SER A 41 -6.16 -5.84 -2.64
C SER A 41 -5.13 -5.43 -1.60
N LEU A 42 -5.06 -6.13 -0.45
CA LEU A 42 -4.01 -5.91 0.55
C LEU A 42 -2.62 -6.17 -0.03
N TRP A 43 -2.43 -7.23 -0.81
CA TRP A 43 -1.15 -7.56 -1.41
C TRP A 43 -0.77 -6.60 -2.54
N ALA A 44 -1.75 -6.13 -3.32
CA ALA A 44 -1.56 -5.07 -4.31
C ALA A 44 -1.20 -3.74 -3.65
N VAL A 45 -1.84 -3.39 -2.53
CA VAL A 45 -1.52 -2.20 -1.73
C VAL A 45 -0.17 -2.35 -1.03
N ILE A 46 0.22 -3.54 -0.57
CA ILE A 46 1.55 -3.78 -0.01
C ILE A 46 2.60 -3.71 -1.12
N ARG A 47 2.36 -4.27 -2.30
CA ARG A 47 3.27 -4.15 -3.44
C ARG A 47 3.37 -2.72 -3.94
N ASP A 48 2.26 -2.00 -4.04
CA ASP A 48 2.22 -0.60 -4.44
C ASP A 48 2.83 0.29 -3.35
N SER A 49 2.61 0.01 -2.07
CA SER A 49 3.26 0.73 -0.97
C SER A 49 4.73 0.36 -0.83
N VAL A 50 5.17 -0.85 -1.19
CA VAL A 50 6.60 -1.21 -1.31
C VAL A 50 7.20 -0.58 -2.55
N GLN A 51 6.48 -0.45 -3.66
CA GLN A 51 6.92 0.30 -4.84
C GLN A 51 6.95 1.82 -4.57
N ARG A 52 6.01 2.33 -3.78
CA ARG A 52 5.92 3.72 -3.32
C ARG A 52 6.93 4.01 -2.22
N ALA A 53 7.22 3.06 -1.34
CA ALA A 53 8.30 3.11 -0.36
C ALA A 53 9.66 2.95 -1.03
N ARG A 54 9.77 2.17 -2.11
CA ARG A 54 10.94 2.17 -3.00
C ARG A 54 11.08 3.49 -3.76
N ARG A 55 9.98 4.13 -4.19
CA ARG A 55 10.01 5.52 -4.69
C ARG A 55 10.43 6.50 -3.59
N MET A 56 10.00 6.31 -2.34
CA MET A 56 10.40 7.14 -1.21
C MET A 56 11.84 6.89 -0.75
N HIS A 57 12.37 5.69 -0.97
CA HIS A 57 13.81 5.36 -0.85
C HIS A 57 14.64 5.83 -2.07
N GLN A 58 13.98 6.23 -3.17
CA GLN A 58 14.61 6.83 -4.35
C GLN A 58 14.52 8.36 -4.35
N ILE A 59 13.96 8.98 -3.30
CA ILE A 59 14.04 10.43 -3.11
C ILE A 59 15.24 10.70 -2.20
N PRO A 60 16.42 11.07 -2.75
CA PRO A 60 17.63 11.28 -1.97
C PRO A 60 17.55 12.55 -1.07
N CYS A 61 16.45 13.29 -1.09
CA CYS A 61 16.28 14.53 -0.35
C CYS A 61 16.39 14.36 1.18
N SER A 62 16.01 13.22 1.75
CA SER A 62 16.17 12.99 3.21
C SER A 62 17.63 12.86 3.65
N GLN A 63 18.53 12.54 2.71
CA GLN A 63 19.98 12.40 2.94
C GLN A 63 20.78 13.56 2.36
N CYS A 64 20.11 14.60 1.84
CA CYS A 64 20.74 15.76 1.24
C CYS A 64 21.15 16.78 2.32
N ARG A 65 22.37 17.33 2.20
CA ARG A 65 22.93 18.34 3.11
C ARG A 65 22.05 19.58 3.29
N TYR A 66 21.26 19.93 2.28
CA TYR A 66 20.41 21.12 2.25
C TYR A 66 18.99 20.88 2.77
N PHE A 67 18.66 19.67 3.23
CA PHE A 67 17.35 19.36 3.77
C PHE A 67 17.21 19.89 5.20
N SER A 68 16.57 21.06 5.35
CA SER A 68 16.33 21.67 6.66
C SER A 68 15.11 21.10 7.39
N GLY A 69 14.35 20.19 6.77
CA GLY A 69 13.20 19.53 7.39
C GLY A 69 12.05 20.46 7.77
N ASP A 70 12.13 21.74 7.43
CA ASP A 70 11.17 22.77 7.81
C ASP A 70 10.01 22.82 6.80
N TYR A 71 8.79 22.99 7.30
CA TYR A 71 7.56 22.91 6.47
C TYR A 71 7.52 24.01 5.40
N PHE A 72 8.14 25.15 5.69
CA PHE A 72 8.20 26.31 4.80
C PHE A 72 9.41 26.28 3.86
N LEU A 73 10.55 25.68 4.26
CA LEU A 73 11.76 25.57 3.46
C LEU A 73 12.29 24.12 3.49
N LYS A 74 11.76 23.29 2.59
CA LYS A 74 12.19 21.89 2.42
C LYS A 74 13.60 21.77 1.84
N CYS A 75 13.99 22.69 0.97
CA CYS A 75 15.34 22.83 0.42
C CYS A 75 15.57 24.30 0.00
N PRO A 76 16.65 24.98 0.44
CA PRO A 76 16.96 26.36 0.07
C PRO A 76 17.40 26.51 -1.40
N VAL A 77 17.84 25.43 -2.04
CA VAL A 77 18.30 25.45 -3.44
C VAL A 77 17.07 25.43 -4.36
N HIS A 78 16.24 24.38 -4.29
CA HIS A 78 15.02 24.24 -5.11
C HIS A 78 13.77 24.06 -4.22
N PRO A 79 13.13 25.15 -3.75
CA PRO A 79 12.01 25.07 -2.81
C PRO A 79 10.72 24.47 -3.41
N HIS A 80 10.53 24.54 -4.74
CA HIS A 80 9.33 24.06 -5.42
C HIS A 80 9.41 22.58 -5.83
N GLU A 81 10.62 22.00 -5.95
CA GLU A 81 10.84 20.64 -6.46
C GLU A 81 11.17 19.62 -5.36
N ALA A 82 11.46 20.11 -4.14
CA ALA A 82 11.78 19.28 -2.99
C ALA A 82 10.67 18.26 -2.65
N LEU A 83 11.06 17.02 -2.33
CA LEU A 83 10.16 15.90 -1.98
C LEU A 83 9.15 15.51 -3.08
N SER A 84 9.43 15.86 -4.34
CA SER A 84 8.62 15.47 -5.50
C SER A 84 9.39 14.52 -6.43
N GLU A 85 8.70 13.95 -7.42
CA GLU A 85 9.31 13.08 -8.44
C GLU A 85 10.36 13.80 -9.29
N ALA A 86 10.31 15.14 -9.35
CA ALA A 86 11.31 15.96 -10.02
C ALA A 86 12.67 16.00 -9.29
N ALA A 87 12.71 15.62 -8.00
CA ALA A 87 13.95 15.53 -7.23
C ALA A 87 14.72 14.22 -7.44
N ILE A 88 14.18 13.28 -8.23
CA ILE A 88 14.87 12.05 -8.61
C ILE A 88 15.94 12.39 -9.65
N GLY A 89 17.20 12.47 -9.20
CA GLY A 89 18.34 12.87 -10.05
C GLY A 89 18.75 14.33 -9.94
N CYS A 90 18.44 15.00 -8.81
CA CYS A 90 18.90 16.36 -8.54
C CYS A 90 20.41 16.49 -8.75
N LEU A 91 20.83 17.40 -9.64
CA LEU A 91 22.25 17.67 -9.96
C LEU A 91 23.01 18.23 -8.76
N ASP A 92 22.31 18.92 -7.86
CA ASP A 92 22.85 19.55 -6.65
C ASP A 92 22.79 18.64 -5.42
N PHE A 93 22.60 17.33 -5.62
CA PHE A 93 22.57 16.37 -4.52
C PHE A 93 23.96 16.22 -3.88
N GLU A 94 24.11 16.74 -2.66
CA GLU A 94 25.27 16.48 -1.81
C GLU A 94 24.85 15.58 -0.63
N ALA A 95 25.39 14.37 -0.57
CA ALA A 95 25.12 13.44 0.52
C ALA A 95 25.68 14.00 1.83
N ALA A 96 24.87 14.01 2.89
CA ALA A 96 25.30 14.49 4.22
C ALA A 96 26.51 13.70 4.78
N GLU A 97 26.76 12.48 4.29
CA GLU A 97 27.91 11.63 4.66
C GLU A 97 29.26 12.28 4.29
N LEU A 98 29.33 13.02 3.18
CA LEU A 98 30.54 13.73 2.76
C LEU A 98 30.97 14.82 3.76
N ARG A 99 30.02 15.33 4.58
CA ARG A 99 30.32 16.33 5.62
C ARG A 99 31.17 15.74 6.75
N TRP A 100 30.95 14.48 7.13
CA TRP A 100 31.75 13.83 8.18
C TRP A 100 33.16 13.52 7.71
N GLN A 101 33.29 13.03 6.48
CA GLN A 101 34.61 12.75 5.89
C GLN A 101 35.43 14.03 5.74
N LEU A 102 34.83 15.10 5.20
CA LEU A 102 35.56 16.37 5.00
C LEU A 102 35.93 17.05 6.34
N ASN A 103 35.05 16.98 7.36
CA ASN A 103 35.39 17.47 8.69
C ASN A 103 36.53 16.67 9.34
N GLN A 104 36.52 15.32 9.24
CA GLN A 104 37.63 14.50 9.73
C GLN A 104 38.96 14.79 9.03
N PHE A 105 38.94 15.05 7.71
CA PHE A 105 40.15 15.46 6.99
C PHE A 105 40.66 16.83 7.46
N LEU A 106 39.77 17.80 7.67
CA LEU A 106 40.16 19.13 8.16
C LEU A 106 40.67 19.10 9.61
N GLU A 107 40.09 18.27 10.49
CA GLU A 107 40.54 18.11 11.88
C GLU A 107 41.87 17.34 11.98
N ASN A 108 42.20 16.46 11.04
CA ASN A 108 43.50 15.77 11.00
C ASN A 108 44.62 16.60 10.34
N GLU A 109 44.27 17.67 9.63
CA GLU A 109 45.23 18.59 9.00
C GLU A 109 45.55 19.81 9.89
N SER A 110 44.77 20.03 10.96
CA SER A 110 45.00 21.07 11.99
C SER A 110 45.74 20.55 13.21
#